data_AF-A0A933SUW4-F1
#
_entry.id   AF-A0A933SUW4-F1
#
_cell.length_a   1.000
_cell.length_b   1.000
_cell.length_c   1.000
_cell.angle_alpha   90.00
_cell.angle_beta   90.00
_cell.angle_gamma   90.00
#
_symmetry.space_group_name_H-M   'P 1'
#
loop_
_entity.id
_entity.type
_entity.pdbx_description
1 polymer ?
#
loop_
_entity_poly.entity_id
_entity_poly.type
_entity_poly.pdbx_seq_one_letter_code
_entity_poly.pdbx_strand_id
1 'polypeptide(L)'
;MRSIGKRVELLRVVAHPVRIRILDELLKGVKCVSDFEEFLSISQPNVSQHLSLLRQYGVVDYYMDGRLRCYFLKDPIIPDILEVLKKDYMEELPAPACCPVTKKGTYPGERRR
;
A
#
# COMPACT_ATOMS: atom_id res chain seq x y z
N MET A 1 -8.15 5.48 18.66
CA MET A 1 -7.04 4.69 18.08
C MET A 1 -7.60 3.57 17.22
N ARG A 2 -7.16 3.40 15.97
CA ARG A 2 -7.55 2.23 15.15
C ARG A 2 -6.85 0.98 15.68
N SER A 3 -7.57 -0.14 15.81
CA SER A 3 -6.99 -1.41 16.22
C SER A 3 -6.04 -1.97 15.16
N ILE A 4 -5.10 -2.82 15.57
CA ILE A 4 -4.14 -3.45 14.66
C ILE A 4 -4.85 -4.29 13.59
N GLY A 5 -5.96 -4.96 13.96
CA GLY A 5 -6.78 -5.74 13.02
C GLY A 5 -7.35 -4.90 11.88
N LYS A 6 -7.84 -3.69 12.17
CA LYS A 6 -8.30 -2.76 11.12
C LYS A 6 -7.18 -2.33 10.18
N ARG A 7 -5.95 -2.18 10.67
CA ARG A 7 -4.78 -1.88 9.83
C ARG A 7 -4.41 -3.05 8.92
N VAL A 8 -4.52 -4.29 9.42
CA VAL A 8 -4.28 -5.50 8.62
C VAL A 8 -5.29 -5.60 7.48
N GLU A 9 -6.57 -5.34 7.73
CA GLU A 9 -7.60 -5.32 6.68
C GLU A 9 -7.33 -4.24 5.62
N LEU A 10 -6.94 -3.03 6.04
CA LEU A 10 -6.54 -1.97 5.12
C LEU A 10 -5.37 -2.42 4.24
N LEU A 11 -4.33 -3.02 4.82
CA LEU A 11 -3.19 -3.52 4.05
C LEU A 11 -3.60 -4.58 3.03
N ARG A 12 -4.47 -5.53 3.42
CA ARG A 12 -5.01 -6.55 2.49
C ARG A 12 -5.75 -5.91 1.32
N VAL A 13 -6.49 -4.83 1.58
CA VAL A 13 -7.19 -4.09 0.54
C VAL A 13 -6.19 -3.36 -0.34
N VAL A 14 -5.21 -2.65 0.22
CA VAL A 14 -4.25 -1.85 -0.56
C VAL A 14 -3.29 -2.71 -1.39
N ALA A 15 -2.96 -3.93 -0.93
CA ALA A 15 -2.03 -4.87 -1.56
C ALA A 15 -2.56 -5.48 -2.88
N HIS A 16 -2.71 -4.65 -3.91
CA HIS A 16 -3.03 -5.07 -5.27
C HIS A 16 -2.39 -4.10 -6.27
N PRO A 17 -1.77 -4.60 -7.36
CA PRO A 17 -0.99 -3.76 -8.27
C PRO A 17 -1.75 -2.53 -8.79
N VAL A 18 -2.99 -2.73 -9.27
CA VAL A 18 -3.82 -1.63 -9.77
C VAL A 18 -4.15 -0.61 -8.69
N ARG A 19 -4.42 -1.06 -7.46
CA ARG A 19 -4.79 -0.16 -6.36
C ARG A 19 -3.58 0.64 -5.88
N ILE A 20 -2.40 0.02 -5.83
CA ILE A 20 -1.15 0.76 -5.58
C ILE A 20 -0.94 1.85 -6.64
N ARG A 21 -1.14 1.54 -7.92
CA ARG A 21 -1.02 2.56 -8.99
C ARG A 21 -2.05 3.69 -8.86
N ILE A 22 -3.31 3.37 -8.57
CA ILE A 22 -4.35 4.37 -8.29
C ILE A 22 -3.92 5.29 -7.15
N LEU A 23 -3.44 4.72 -6.04
CA LEU A 23 -3.03 5.48 -4.86
C LEU A 23 -1.77 6.31 -5.13
N ASP A 24 -0.85 5.82 -5.96
CA ASP A 24 0.34 6.58 -6.40
C ASP A 24 -0.05 7.79 -7.25
N GLU A 25 -1.02 7.64 -8.16
CA GLU A 25 -1.54 8.78 -8.93
C GLU A 25 -2.29 9.78 -8.05
N LEU A 26 -3.07 9.30 -7.08
CA LEU A 26 -3.78 10.15 -6.12
C LEU A 26 -2.85 10.86 -5.13
N LEU A 27 -1.64 10.34 -4.92
CA LEU A 27 -0.60 11.02 -4.12
C LEU A 27 -0.09 12.28 -4.83
N LYS A 28 -0.11 12.31 -6.17
CA LYS A 28 0.31 13.45 -6.99
C LYS A 28 -0.76 14.55 -7.07
N GLY A 29 -2.00 14.24 -6.69
CA GLY A 29 -3.12 15.18 -6.68
C GLY A 29 -4.46 14.50 -6.92
N VAL A 30 -5.53 15.29 -6.90
CA VAL A 30 -6.90 14.81 -7.19
C VAL A 30 -6.98 14.32 -8.64
N LYS A 31 -7.67 13.19 -8.86
CA LYS A 31 -7.90 12.60 -10.19
C LYS A 31 -9.36 12.21 -10.38
N CYS A 32 -9.91 12.46 -11.56
CA CYS A 32 -11.25 12.03 -11.91
C CYS A 32 -11.22 10.63 -12.56
N VAL A 33 -12.37 9.94 -12.58
CA VAL A 33 -12.45 8.54 -13.06
C VAL A 33 -11.86 8.37 -14.46
N SER A 34 -12.11 9.32 -15.36
CA SER A 34 -11.60 9.34 -16.74
C SER A 34 -10.06 9.34 -16.81
N ASP A 35 -9.41 10.01 -15.86
CA ASP A 35 -7.95 10.16 -15.87
C ASP A 35 -7.27 8.81 -15.63
N PHE A 36 -7.88 7.93 -14.81
CA PHE A 36 -7.33 6.62 -14.50
C PHE A 36 -7.36 5.65 -15.69
N GLU A 37 -8.31 5.79 -16.61
CA GLU A 37 -8.36 4.93 -17.80
C GLU A 37 -7.15 5.17 -18.70
N GLU A 38 -6.75 6.43 -18.84
CA GLU A 38 -5.57 6.84 -19.62
C GLU A 38 -4.27 6.34 -18.99
N PHE A 39 -4.12 6.47 -17.66
CA PHE A 39 -2.88 6.09 -16.96
C PHE A 39 -2.72 4.59 -16.72
N LEU A 40 -3.82 3.87 -16.49
CA LEU A 40 -3.78 2.46 -16.07
C LEU A 40 -4.04 1.48 -17.21
N SER A 41 -4.50 1.97 -18.38
CA SER A 41 -4.88 1.14 -19.53
C SER A 41 -5.90 0.05 -19.17
N ILE A 42 -6.82 0.35 -18.24
CA ILE A 42 -7.91 -0.54 -17.82
C ILE A 42 -9.25 0.16 -18.02
N SER A 43 -10.31 -0.62 -18.20
CA SER A 43 -11.65 -0.09 -18.45
C SER A 43 -12.26 0.64 -17.25
N GLN A 44 -13.13 1.61 -17.55
CA GLN A 44 -13.91 2.39 -16.58
C GLN A 44 -14.60 1.55 -15.48
N PRO A 45 -15.27 0.41 -15.80
CA PRO A 45 -15.92 -0.40 -14.78
C PRO A 45 -14.91 -1.02 -13.79
N ASN A 46 -13.73 -1.40 -14.27
CA ASN A 46 -12.67 -1.98 -13.45
C ASN A 46 -12.06 -0.93 -12.52
N VAL A 47 -11.78 0.28 -13.02
CA VAL A 47 -11.35 1.42 -12.19
C VAL A 47 -12.38 1.70 -11.09
N SER A 48 -13.65 1.81 -11.46
CA SER A 48 -14.75 2.13 -10.54
C SER A 48 -14.90 1.07 -9.44
N GLN A 49 -14.70 -0.21 -9.75
CA GLN A 49 -14.72 -1.30 -8.77
C GLN A 49 -13.58 -1.15 -7.75
N HIS A 50 -12.36 -0.85 -8.21
CA HIS A 50 -11.22 -0.63 -7.33
C HIS A 50 -11.41 0.60 -6.43
N LEU A 51 -11.87 1.72 -6.99
CA LEU A 51 -12.15 2.95 -6.24
C LEU A 51 -13.27 2.75 -5.20
N SER A 52 -14.31 1.98 -5.56
CA SER A 52 -15.40 1.66 -4.64
C SER A 52 -14.91 0.86 -3.43
N LEU A 53 -14.05 -0.14 -3.66
CA LEU A 53 -13.46 -0.93 -2.58
C LEU A 53 -12.54 -0.07 -1.71
N LEU A 54 -11.65 0.72 -2.31
CA LEU A 54 -10.77 1.63 -1.55
C LEU A 54 -11.58 2.62 -0.70
N ARG A 55 -12.69 3.13 -1.23
CA ARG A 55 -13.60 4.02 -0.50
C ARG A 55 -14.31 3.34 0.66
N GLN A 56 -14.77 2.10 0.46
CA GLN A 56 -15.41 1.31 1.52
C GLN A 56 -14.51 1.14 2.75
N TYR A 57 -13.19 1.00 2.53
CA TYR A 57 -12.21 0.91 3.61
C TYR A 57 -11.67 2.27 4.07
N GLY A 58 -12.22 3.37 3.58
CA GLY A 58 -11.87 4.73 3.98
C GLY A 58 -10.49 5.20 3.49
N VAL A 59 -9.93 4.53 2.48
CA VAL A 59 -8.61 4.84 1.92
C VAL A 59 -8.67 6.09 1.05
N VAL A 60 -9.75 6.22 0.27
CA VAL A 60 -10.02 7.34 -0.63
C VAL A 60 -11.42 7.89 -0.38
N ASP A 61 -11.67 9.11 -0.82
CA ASP A 61 -13.02 9.63 -1.02
C ASP A 61 -13.12 10.36 -2.36
N TYR A 62 -14.29 10.89 -2.67
CA TYR A 62 -14.49 11.72 -3.85
C TYR A 62 -15.40 12.91 -3.58
N TYR A 63 -15.31 13.90 -4.46
CA TYR A 63 -16.32 14.93 -4.64
C TYR A 63 -16.82 14.94 -6.09
N MET A 64 -17.95 15.60 -6.32
CA MET A 64 -18.50 15.79 -7.67
C MET A 64 -17.99 17.10 -8.24
N ASP A 65 -17.38 17.06 -9.41
CA ASP A 65 -17.05 18.23 -10.22
C ASP A 65 -17.88 18.20 -11.51
N GLY A 66 -18.99 18.93 -11.52
CA GLY A 66 -20.02 18.81 -12.53
C GLY A 66 -20.58 17.38 -12.60
N ARG A 67 -20.29 16.67 -13.70
CA ARG A 67 -20.69 15.26 -13.91
C ARG A 67 -19.60 14.26 -13.55
N LEU A 68 -18.38 14.73 -13.24
CA LEU A 68 -17.23 13.89 -12.97
C LEU A 68 -17.13 13.58 -11.47
N ARG A 69 -16.69 12.37 -11.16
CA ARG A 69 -16.29 11.99 -9.79
C ARG A 69 -14.77 12.14 -9.70
N CYS A 70 -14.31 12.99 -8.79
CA CYS A 70 -12.90 13.29 -8.61
C CYS A 70 -12.45 12.84 -7.22
N TYR A 71 -11.49 11.94 -7.19
CA TYR A 71 -11.04 11.17 -6.04
C TYR A 71 -9.79 11.77 -5.43
N PHE A 72 -9.63 11.57 -4.12
CA PHE A 72 -8.48 12.02 -3.34
C PHE A 72 -8.15 11.01 -2.22
N LEU A 73 -6.91 11.02 -1.77
CA LEU A 73 -6.48 10.22 -0.62
C LEU A 73 -7.14 10.74 0.67
N LYS A 74 -7.72 9.83 1.44
CA LYS A 74 -8.37 10.14 2.72
C LYS A 74 -7.57 9.63 3.92
N ASP A 75 -6.90 8.49 3.76
CA ASP A 75 -6.19 7.85 4.86
C ASP A 75 -4.73 8.28 4.93
N PRO A 76 -4.27 8.90 6.03
CA PRO A 76 -2.92 9.47 6.13
C PRO A 76 -1.81 8.42 6.18
N ILE A 77 -2.12 7.13 6.36
CA ILE A 77 -1.09 6.07 6.35
C ILE A 77 -0.62 5.71 4.94
N ILE A 78 -1.41 6.04 3.91
CA ILE A 78 -1.13 5.61 2.54
C ILE A 78 0.17 6.21 1.98
N PRO A 79 0.46 7.52 2.16
CA PRO A 79 1.76 8.08 1.79
C PRO A 79 2.93 7.29 2.39
N ASP A 80 2.89 6.99 3.69
CA ASP A 80 3.95 6.24 4.39
C ASP A 80 4.13 4.83 3.81
N ILE A 81 3.02 4.13 3.54
CA ILE A 81 3.06 2.79 2.94
C ILE A 81 3.70 2.86 1.54
N LEU A 82 3.26 3.79 0.71
CA LEU A 82 3.79 3.96 -0.65
C LEU A 82 5.28 4.33 -0.63
N GLU A 83 5.71 5.16 0.32
CA GLU A 83 7.12 5.49 0.51
C GLU A 83 7.94 4.23 0.84
N VAL A 84 7.47 3.40 1.78
CA VAL A 84 8.15 2.15 2.15
C VAL A 84 8.24 1.18 0.97
N LEU A 85 7.18 1.07 0.16
CA LEU A 85 7.15 0.18 -1.01
C LEU A 85 8.09 0.62 -2.14
N LYS A 86 8.49 1.90 -2.17
CA LYS A 86 9.43 2.44 -3.16
C LYS A 86 10.90 2.35 -2.72
N LYS A 87 11.17 1.93 -1.48
CA LYS A 87 12.53 1.80 -0.97
C LYS A 87 13.17 0.52 -1.50
N ASP A 88 14.34 0.66 -2.10
CA ASP A 88 15.22 -0.44 -2.41
C ASP A 88 16.10 -0.74 -1.20
N TYR A 89 16.13 -2.00 -0.77
CA TYR A 89 16.97 -2.47 0.32
C TYR A 89 18.10 -3.30 -0.28
N MET A 90 19.30 -2.72 -0.34
CA MET A 90 20.49 -3.39 -0.88
C MET A 90 21.28 -4.15 0.19
N GLU A 91 20.93 -3.96 1.46
CA GLU A 91 21.57 -4.59 2.60
C GLU A 91 20.65 -5.64 3.21
N GLU A 92 21.22 -6.81 3.54
CA GLU A 92 20.52 -7.83 4.30
C GLU A 92 20.63 -7.55 5.80
N LEU A 93 19.54 -7.80 6.53
CA LEU A 93 19.59 -7.74 7.99
C LEU A 93 20.63 -8.75 8.48
N PRO A 94 21.51 -8.37 9.43
CA PRO A 94 22.53 -9.29 9.92
C PRO A 94 21.86 -10.52 10.53
N ALA A 95 22.48 -11.68 10.32
CA ALA A 95 22.11 -12.87 11.07
C ALA A 95 22.12 -12.53 12.57
N PRO A 96 21.13 -13.02 13.34
CA PRO A 96 21.08 -12.73 14.76
C PRO A 96 22.39 -13.13 15.42
N ALA A 97 22.94 -12.26 16.28
CA ALA A 97 23.98 -12.68 17.21
C ALA A 97 23.47 -13.89 17.98
N CYS A 98 24.36 -14.86 18.26
CA CYS A 98 24.02 -16.13 18.88
C CYS A 98 22.98 -15.96 20.01
N CYS A 99 21.99 -16.85 20.05
CA CYS A 99 20.86 -16.73 20.95
C CYS A 99 21.36 -16.53 22.40
N PRO A 100 20.97 -15.44 23.10
CA PRO A 100 21.41 -15.21 24.47
C PRO A 100 20.89 -16.29 25.45
N VAL A 101 20.00 -17.17 25.00
CA VAL A 101 19.21 -18.07 25.86
C VAL A 101 19.50 -19.56 25.67
N THR A 102 20.29 -19.99 24.67
CA THR A 102 20.55 -21.43 24.46
C THR A 102 22.05 -21.76 24.39
N LYS A 103 22.56 -22.41 25.45
CA LYS A 103 23.88 -23.09 25.46
C LYS A 103 23.96 -24.30 24.50
N LYS A 104 22.90 -24.67 23.79
CA LYS A 104 22.79 -25.90 22.98
C LYS A 104 22.11 -25.76 21.61
N GLY A 105 21.73 -24.57 21.17
CA GLY A 105 21.08 -24.38 19.87
C GLY A 105 22.09 -23.99 18.80
N THR A 106 22.52 -24.92 17.94
CA THR A 106 23.31 -24.57 16.75
C THR A 106 22.42 -23.85 15.74
N TYR A 107 22.68 -22.55 15.55
CA TYR A 107 22.19 -21.80 14.39
C TYR A 107 22.94 -22.31 13.15
N PRO A 108 22.28 -22.57 12.00
CA PRO A 108 22.92 -23.11 10.80
C PRO A 108 23.79 -22.09 10.04
N GLY A 109 23.98 -20.88 10.59
CA GLY A 109 24.82 -19.85 9.99
C GLY A 109 26.31 -20.18 10.06
N GLU A 110 27.08 -19.67 9.09
CA GLU A 110 28.53 -19.85 9.05
C GLU A 110 29.17 -19.32 10.34
N ARG A 111 29.79 -20.22 11.10
CA ARG A 111 30.71 -19.81 12.17
C ARG A 111 31.87 -19.08 11.50
N ARG A 112 31.95 -17.76 11.65
CA ARG A 112 33.18 -17.03 11.32
C ARG A 112 34.31 -17.69 12.12
N ARG A 113 35.26 -18.30 11.41
CA ARG A 113 36.45 -18.97 11.96
C ARG A 113 37.43 -17.94 12.49
#